data_AF-A0A183I3S4-F1
#
_entry.id   AF-A0A183I3S4-F1
#
_cell.length_a   1.000
_cell.length_b   1.000
_cell.length_c   1.000
_cell.angle_alpha   90.00
_cell.angle_beta   90.00
_cell.angle_gamma   90.00
#
_symmetry.space_group_name_H-M   'P 1'
#
loop_
_entity.id
_entity.type
_entity.pdbx_description
1 polymer ?
#
loop_
_entity_poly.entity_id
_entity_poly.type
_entity_poly.pdbx_seq_one_letter_code
_entity_poly.pdbx_strand_id
1 'polypeptide(L)'
;MSIRRRTKKVDISMPTNFEHRYHAGFDPVTGQYHGLPKQWQAIIGITPNRRGRPRPMVDPSCITPTEIAEIKTVVRGDLPESCQKPRLQYVLLKHQQNYLAL
;
A
#
# COMPACT_ATOMS: atom_id res chain seq x y z
N MET A 1 34.22 20.06 -34.96
CA MET A 1 34.48 19.63 -33.57
C MET A 1 33.21 19.84 -32.75
N SER A 2 32.43 18.79 -32.42
CA SER A 2 31.24 18.96 -31.58
C SER A 2 31.65 19.02 -30.11
N ILE A 3 31.26 20.08 -29.42
CA ILE A 3 31.49 20.21 -27.97
C ILE A 3 30.46 19.32 -27.27
N ARG A 4 30.91 18.15 -26.80
CA ARG A 4 30.13 17.33 -25.86
C ARG A 4 29.97 18.11 -24.55
N ARG A 5 28.76 18.61 -24.27
CA ARG A 5 28.41 19.16 -22.95
C ARG A 5 28.42 18.00 -21.94
N ARG A 6 29.28 18.11 -20.92
CA ARG A 6 29.27 17.15 -19.80
C ARG A 6 28.01 17.38 -18.98
N THR A 7 27.24 16.33 -18.76
CA THR A 7 26.06 16.35 -17.89
C THR A 7 26.53 16.68 -16.47
N LYS A 8 26.09 17.82 -15.92
CA LYS A 8 26.35 18.16 -14.52
C LYS A 8 25.58 17.16 -13.66
N LYS A 9 26.23 16.65 -12.61
CA LYS A 9 25.56 15.83 -11.60
C LYS A 9 24.49 16.69 -10.92
N VAL A 10 23.34 16.09 -10.62
CA VAL A 10 22.26 16.77 -9.91
C VAL A 10 22.65 16.79 -8.43
N ASP A 11 22.93 17.98 -7.91
CA ASP A 11 23.21 18.18 -6.49
C ASP A 11 21.87 18.35 -5.74
N ILE A 12 21.51 17.35 -4.94
CA ILE A 12 20.30 17.37 -4.09
C ILE A 12 20.70 17.90 -2.71
N SER A 13 20.09 19.01 -2.27
CA SER A 13 20.37 19.66 -0.99
C SER A 13 19.66 18.99 0.20
N MET A 14 19.94 19.47 1.41
CA MET A 14 19.23 19.04 2.62
C MET A 14 17.75 19.43 2.56
N PRO A 15 16.81 18.55 2.95
CA PRO A 15 15.40 18.87 2.95
C PRO A 15 15.11 20.02 3.93
N THR A 16 14.31 20.97 3.47
CA THR A 16 13.79 22.09 4.26
C THR A 16 12.28 22.18 4.05
N ASN A 17 11.58 22.98 4.86
CA ASN A 17 10.13 23.22 4.74
C ASN A 17 9.28 21.95 4.82
N PHE A 18 9.49 21.13 5.86
CA PHE A 18 8.60 20.01 6.11
C PHE A 18 7.16 20.49 6.33
N GLU A 19 6.23 20.01 5.51
CA GLU A 19 4.80 20.31 5.59
C GLU A 19 4.02 19.02 5.85
N HIS A 20 3.38 18.94 7.01
CA HIS A 20 2.49 17.82 7.33
C HIS A 20 1.12 18.06 6.71
N ARG A 21 0.93 17.60 5.47
CA ARG A 21 -0.29 17.88 4.69
C ARG A 21 -1.48 17.00 5.08
N TYR A 22 -1.22 15.76 5.46
CA TYR A 22 -2.27 14.77 5.72
C TYR A 22 -1.84 13.81 6.82
N HIS A 23 -2.75 13.51 7.74
CA HIS A 23 -2.59 12.51 8.78
C HIS A 23 -3.69 11.45 8.64
N ALA A 24 -3.32 10.24 8.23
CA ALA A 24 -4.23 9.12 8.13
C ALA A 24 -4.27 8.34 9.44
N GLY A 25 -5.42 8.30 10.10
CA GLY A 25 -5.64 7.47 11.29
C GLY A 25 -6.79 6.49 11.09
N PHE A 26 -6.86 5.50 11.98
CA PHE A 26 -7.89 4.46 11.97
C PHE A 26 -8.54 4.39 13.35
N ASP A 27 -9.86 4.49 13.38
CA ASP A 27 -10.64 4.30 14.59
C ASP A 27 -11.07 2.84 14.69
N PRO A 28 -10.56 2.06 15.67
CA PRO A 28 -10.89 0.66 15.81
C PRO A 28 -12.34 0.41 16.28
N VAL A 29 -13.00 1.41 16.88
CA VAL A 29 -14.38 1.29 17.37
C VAL A 29 -15.36 1.42 16.22
N THR A 30 -15.19 2.43 15.37
CA THR A 30 -16.06 2.64 14.19
C THR A 30 -15.61 1.85 12.96
N GLY A 31 -14.36 1.39 12.94
CA GLY A 31 -13.76 0.71 11.79
C GLY A 31 -13.51 1.65 10.60
N GLN A 32 -13.42 2.96 10.84
CA GLN A 32 -13.28 3.97 9.80
C GLN A 32 -11.91 4.63 9.80
N TYR A 33 -11.47 5.06 8.61
CA TYR A 33 -10.27 5.87 8.46
C TYR A 33 -10.62 7.36 8.47
N HIS A 34 -9.82 8.15 9.19
CA HIS A 34 -9.96 9.61 9.28
C HIS A 34 -8.71 10.32 8.77
N GLY A 35 -8.88 11.60 8.42
CA GLY A 35 -7.80 12.46 7.91
C GLY A 35 -7.23 12.03 6.55
N LEU A 36 -7.94 11.15 5.84
CA LEU A 36 -7.61 10.78 4.46
C LEU A 36 -7.95 11.92 3.49
N PRO A 37 -7.16 12.12 2.43
CA PRO A 37 -7.52 12.99 1.32
C PRO A 37 -8.88 12.64 0.72
N LYS A 38 -9.65 13.65 0.27
CA LYS A 38 -11.01 13.48 -0.29
C LYS A 38 -11.07 12.44 -1.40
N GLN A 39 -10.05 12.38 -2.25
CA GLN A 39 -9.96 11.40 -3.34
C GLN A 39 -9.91 9.96 -2.82
N TRP A 40 -9.18 9.72 -1.72
CA TRP A 40 -9.03 8.39 -1.14
C TRP A 40 -10.29 7.94 -0.43
N GLN A 41 -10.96 8.86 0.29
CA GLN A 41 -12.28 8.61 0.90
C GLN A 41 -13.29 8.09 -0.14
N ALA A 42 -13.23 8.63 -1.36
CA ALA A 42 -14.08 8.23 -2.48
C ALA A 42 -13.75 6.83 -3.02
N ILE A 43 -12.54 6.29 -2.81
CA ILE A 43 -12.12 4.96 -3.27
C ILE A 43 -12.55 3.89 -2.26
N ILE A 44 -12.20 4.11 -1.00
CA ILE A 44 -12.41 3.17 0.11
C ILE A 44 -13.86 3.04 0.57
N GLY A 45 -14.76 3.91 0.09
CA GLY A 45 -16.20 3.78 0.33
C GLY A 45 -16.68 4.28 1.69
N ILE A 46 -15.88 5.07 2.41
CA ILE A 46 -16.29 5.76 3.66
C ILE A 46 -17.41 6.77 3.38
N THR A 47 -17.56 7.22 2.12
CA THR A 47 -18.76 7.94 1.72
C THR A 47 -19.95 6.97 1.67
N PRO A 48 -21.03 7.17 2.47
CA PRO A 48 -22.23 6.33 2.46
C PRO A 48 -23.02 6.36 1.14
N ASN A 49 -22.49 7.04 0.11
CA ASN A 49 -23.10 7.31 -1.18
C ASN A 49 -22.54 6.45 -2.34
N ARG A 50 -22.03 5.24 -2.03
CA ARG A 50 -21.99 4.16 -3.04
C ARG A 50 -23.39 3.58 -3.33
N ARG A 51 -24.43 4.05 -2.65
CA ARG A 51 -25.84 3.65 -2.89
C ARG A 51 -26.39 4.08 -4.25
N GLY A 52 -25.69 4.94 -4.99
CA GLY A 52 -26.07 5.37 -6.34
C GLY A 52 -25.14 4.92 -7.46
N ARG A 53 -24.04 4.21 -7.16
CA ARG A 53 -23.21 3.61 -8.21
C ARG A 53 -23.88 2.29 -8.61
N PRO A 54 -24.46 2.16 -9.82
CA PRO A 54 -25.01 0.89 -10.25
C PRO A 54 -23.90 -0.15 -10.16
N ARG A 55 -24.21 -1.28 -9.52
CA ARG A 55 -23.33 -2.44 -9.58
C ARG A 55 -23.13 -2.73 -11.07
N PRO A 56 -21.91 -2.99 -11.54
CA PRO A 56 -21.74 -3.45 -12.90
C PRO A 56 -22.63 -4.70 -13.04
N MET A 57 -23.63 -4.64 -13.91
CA MET A 57 -24.46 -5.79 -14.25
C MET A 57 -23.57 -6.69 -15.11
N VAL A 58 -22.86 -7.60 -14.45
CA VAL A 58 -22.03 -8.59 -15.11
C VAL A 58 -22.89 -9.82 -15.30
N ASP A 59 -23.20 -10.16 -16.56
CA ASP A 59 -23.80 -11.43 -16.91
C ASP A 59 -22.68 -12.50 -16.97
N PRO A 60 -22.74 -13.56 -16.14
CA PRO A 60 -21.78 -14.67 -16.20
C PRO A 60 -21.72 -15.36 -17.57
N SER A 61 -22.78 -15.24 -18.37
CA SER A 61 -22.94 -15.89 -19.68
C SER A 61 -22.29 -15.10 -20.82
N CYS A 62 -21.95 -13.82 -20.60
CA CYS A 62 -21.38 -12.91 -21.59
C CYS A 62 -19.99 -12.44 -21.19
N ILE A 63 -19.05 -13.38 -21.15
CA ILE A 63 -17.63 -13.08 -20.99
C ILE A 63 -17.11 -12.56 -22.33
N THR A 64 -16.62 -11.31 -22.38
CA THR A 64 -15.93 -10.80 -23.56
C THR A 64 -14.69 -11.67 -23.80
N PRO A 65 -14.60 -12.44 -24.91
CA PRO A 65 -13.43 -13.26 -25.17
C PRO A 65 -12.27 -12.33 -25.49
N THR A 66 -11.47 -12.02 -24.47
CA THR A 66 -10.20 -11.35 -24.66
C THR A 66 -9.22 -12.48 -24.99
N GLU A 67 -8.58 -12.44 -26.15
CA GLU A 67 -7.38 -13.25 -26.37
C GLU A 67 -6.46 -12.95 -25.19
N ILE A 68 -6.23 -13.96 -24.35
CA ILE A 68 -5.30 -13.87 -23.24
C ILE A 68 -3.94 -13.69 -23.90
N ALA A 69 -3.58 -12.46 -24.23
CA ALA A 69 -2.21 -12.10 -24.55
C ALA A 69 -1.40 -12.65 -23.39
N GLU A 70 -0.57 -13.66 -23.70
CA GLU A 70 0.26 -14.46 -22.80
C GLU A 70 0.38 -13.80 -21.43
N ILE A 71 -0.30 -14.36 -20.42
CA ILE A 71 -0.32 -13.85 -19.05
C ILE A 71 1.12 -13.49 -18.67
N LYS A 72 1.45 -12.20 -18.68
CA LYS A 72 2.79 -11.75 -18.32
C LYS A 72 3.00 -12.19 -16.88
N THR A 73 3.94 -13.10 -16.68
CA THR A 73 4.31 -13.56 -15.34
C THR A 73 4.65 -12.32 -14.52
N VAL A 74 3.94 -12.13 -13.41
CA VAL A 74 4.24 -11.04 -12.50
C VAL A 74 5.56 -11.38 -11.82
N VAL A 75 6.64 -10.74 -12.26
CA VAL A 75 7.93 -10.81 -11.58
C VAL A 75 7.79 -10.04 -10.27
N ARG A 76 7.42 -10.73 -9.20
CA ARG A 76 7.65 -10.22 -7.84
C ARG A 76 9.15 -10.41 -7.58
N GLY A 77 9.89 -9.31 -7.45
CA GLY A 77 11.33 -9.38 -7.17
C GLY A 77 11.62 -10.20 -5.91
N ASP A 78 12.80 -10.81 -5.86
CA ASP A 78 13.25 -11.58 -4.72
C ASP A 78 13.22 -10.71 -3.46
N LEU A 79 12.59 -11.22 -2.40
CA LEU A 79 12.69 -10.60 -1.08
C LEU A 79 14.16 -10.70 -0.65
N PRO A 80 14.82 -9.60 -0.24
CA PRO A 80 16.11 -9.71 0.40
C PRO A 80 15.97 -10.59 1.65
N GLU A 81 16.90 -11.55 1.83
CA GLU A 81 16.92 -12.53 2.93
C GLU A 81 16.89 -11.91 4.35
N SER A 82 17.00 -10.60 4.47
CA SER A 82 17.03 -9.89 5.75
C SER A 82 15.70 -9.86 6.52
N CYS A 83 14.57 -10.29 5.94
CA CYS A 83 13.27 -10.21 6.63
C CYS A 83 12.72 -11.55 7.16
N GLN A 84 13.48 -12.65 7.11
CA GLN A 84 13.07 -13.89 7.79
C GLN A 84 13.45 -13.83 9.28
N LYS A 85 12.68 -13.09 10.08
CA LYS A 85 12.70 -13.31 11.53
C LYS A 85 11.93 -14.59 11.82
N PRO A 86 12.52 -15.61 12.49
CA PRO A 86 11.81 -16.82 12.84
C PRO A 86 10.68 -16.46 13.81
N ARG A 87 9.44 -16.59 13.33
CA ARG A 87 8.18 -16.34 14.04
C ARG A 87 8.07 -17.08 15.37
N LEU A 88 8.88 -18.13 15.57
CA LEU A 88 8.81 -19.01 16.73
C LEU A 88 9.49 -18.44 18.00
N GLN A 89 10.51 -17.60 17.86
CA GLN A 89 11.24 -17.10 19.04
C GLN A 89 10.44 -16.02 19.79
N TYR A 90 9.64 -15.23 19.06
CA TYR A 90 8.83 -14.15 19.65
C TYR A 90 7.64 -14.65 20.46
N VAL A 91 7.11 -15.85 20.14
CA VAL A 91 5.97 -16.44 20.86
C VAL A 91 6.42 -17.09 22.16
N LEU A 92 7.57 -17.78 22.16
CA LEU A 92 8.11 -18.40 23.38
C LEU A 92 8.57 -17.38 24.43
N LEU A 93 9.22 -16.29 24.00
CA LEU A 93 9.61 -15.19 24.91
C LEU A 93 8.41 -14.51 25.58
N LYS A 94 7.32 -14.31 24.83
CA LYS A 94 6.07 -13.75 25.37
C LYS A 94 5.39 -14.72 26.35
N HIS A 95 5.43 -16.03 26.07
CA HIS A 95 4.88 -17.02 26.99
C HIS A 95 5.69 -17.04 28.30
N GLN A 96 7.03 -16.99 28.24
CA GLN A 96 7.87 -17.05 29.44
C GLN A 96 7.76 -15.79 30.33
N GLN A 97 7.63 -14.60 29.73
CA GLN A 97 7.43 -13.36 30.49
C GLN A 97 6.08 -13.29 31.22
N ASN A 98 5.09 -14.09 30.82
CA ASN A 98 3.77 -14.11 31.47
C ASN A 98 3.71 -14.97 32.74
N TYR A 99 4.71 -15.84 32.97
CA TYR A 99 4.81 -16.65 34.20
C TYR A 99 5.68 -16.03 35.29
N LEU A 100 6.36 -14.91 35.01
CA LEU A 100 7.18 -14.18 36.00
C LEU A 100 6.45 -12.94 36.58
N ALA A 101 5.18 -12.74 36.23
CA ALA A 101 4.34 -11.64 36.68
C ALA A 101 3.19 -12.10 37.61
N LEU A 102 3.29 -13.30 38.20
CA LEU A 102 2.49 -13.78 39.32
C LEU A 102 3.41 -14.10 40.50
#